data_AF-A0A3C1NZ50-F1
#
_entry.id   AF-A0A3C1NZ50-F1
#
_cell.length_a   1.000
_cell.length_b   1.000
_cell.length_c   1.000
_cell.angle_alpha   90.00
_cell.angle_beta   90.00
_cell.angle_gamma   90.00
#
_symmetry.space_group_name_H-M   'P 1'
#
loop_
_entity.id
_entity.type
_entity.pdbx_description
1 polymer ?
#
loop_
_entity_poly.entity_id
_entity_poly.type
_entity_poly.pdbx_seq_one_letter_code
_entity_poly.pdbx_strand_id
1 'polypeptide(L)'
;MFRGGPDPLARRPDAAAAVDEIGSRILAGESVRDALRSLLREGSTGRRGLSQLARQAQQRHQQLRKSGSMDGLLSDLREMLSSALDDERRALFPDPSDDARFAEAMLDALPDDVPRAMQELTDYPWRSPEARETFRRMQERLRRDVIDQQFAGLTRSVQDMSDPAAQAALAEMMSDLNDLLDAHREGRATDDDYREFIDRHRDFFPDAPETLDEFIDDMARQSA
;
A
#
# COMPACT_ATOMS: atom_id res chain seq x y z
N MET A 1 -20.22 -0.79 -16.42
CA MET A 1 -19.60 -1.96 -17.08
C MET A 1 -19.33 -3.00 -16.01
N PHE A 2 -20.07 -4.11 -15.98
CA PHE A 2 -19.84 -5.21 -15.04
C PHE A 2 -18.60 -6.01 -15.48
N ARG A 3 -17.58 -6.13 -14.60
CA ARG A 3 -16.47 -7.10 -14.79
C ARG A 3 -16.91 -8.44 -14.21
N GLY A 4 -16.90 -9.48 -15.05
CA GLY A 4 -17.29 -10.83 -14.69
C GLY A 4 -16.45 -11.39 -13.54
N GLY A 5 -17.13 -11.70 -12.43
CA GLY A 5 -16.61 -12.64 -11.45
C GLY A 5 -16.49 -14.05 -12.05
N PRO A 6 -15.77 -14.96 -11.38
CA PRO A 6 -15.55 -16.31 -11.87
C PRO A 6 -16.87 -17.01 -12.20
N ASP A 7 -16.91 -17.66 -13.37
CA ASP A 7 -18.08 -18.30 -13.97
C ASP A 7 -18.79 -19.25 -12.97
N PRO A 8 -20.07 -19.00 -12.63
CA PRO A 8 -20.85 -19.84 -11.71
C PRO A 8 -21.16 -21.24 -12.28
N LEU A 9 -20.80 -21.53 -13.53
CA LEU A 9 -20.96 -22.83 -14.19
C LEU A 9 -19.68 -23.66 -14.25
N ALA A 10 -18.58 -23.23 -13.63
CA ALA A 10 -17.42 -24.10 -13.45
C ALA A 10 -17.85 -25.42 -12.80
N ARG A 11 -17.51 -26.56 -13.44
CA ARG A 11 -17.85 -27.92 -12.97
C ARG A 11 -17.58 -28.00 -11.47
N ARG A 12 -18.64 -28.17 -10.68
CA ARG A 12 -18.52 -28.33 -9.22
C ARG A 12 -17.56 -29.48 -8.94
N PRO A 13 -16.71 -29.37 -7.92
CA PRO A 13 -15.76 -30.43 -7.59
C PRO A 13 -16.53 -31.73 -7.37
N ASP A 14 -16.22 -32.75 -8.18
CA ASP A 14 -16.75 -34.09 -7.98
C ASP A 14 -16.18 -34.62 -6.66
N ALA A 15 -17.05 -34.66 -5.65
CA ALA A 15 -16.74 -35.15 -4.32
C ALA A 15 -16.79 -36.69 -4.29
N ALA A 16 -17.47 -37.33 -5.25
CA ALA A 16 -17.66 -38.78 -5.27
C ALA A 16 -16.34 -39.51 -5.56
N ALA A 17 -15.55 -39.02 -6.52
CA ALA A 17 -14.25 -39.61 -6.87
C ALA A 17 -13.23 -39.53 -5.72
N ALA A 18 -13.27 -38.46 -4.92
CA ALA A 18 -12.39 -38.32 -3.75
C ALA A 18 -12.79 -39.25 -2.59
N VAL A 19 -14.10 -39.51 -2.44
CA VAL A 19 -14.63 -40.41 -1.41
C VAL A 19 -14.32 -41.88 -1.76
N ASP A 20 -14.39 -42.26 -3.04
CA ASP A 20 -14.07 -43.61 -3.51
C ASP A 20 -12.58 -43.96 -3.30
N GLU A 21 -11.69 -43.00 -3.54
CA GLU A 21 -10.25 -43.16 -3.32
C GLU A 21 -9.91 -43.31 -1.83
N ILE A 22 -10.55 -42.52 -0.95
CA ILE A 22 -10.42 -42.67 0.51
C ILE A 22 -10.97 -44.04 0.94
N GLY A 23 -12.10 -44.47 0.38
CA GLY A 23 -12.70 -45.78 0.63
C GLY A 23 -11.76 -46.94 0.28
N SER A 24 -11.12 -46.90 -0.89
CA SER A 24 -10.18 -47.93 -1.32
C SER A 24 -8.95 -48.07 -0.41
N ARG A 25 -8.45 -46.96 0.15
CA ARG A 25 -7.28 -46.94 1.04
C ARG A 25 -7.59 -47.42 2.46
N ILE A 26 -8.80 -47.09 2.96
CA ILE A 26 -9.29 -47.64 4.23
C ILE A 26 -9.47 -49.15 4.12
N LEU A 27 -10.01 -49.63 2.98
CA LEU A 27 -10.13 -51.07 2.70
C LEU A 27 -8.77 -51.76 2.54
N ALA A 28 -7.72 -51.03 2.17
CA ALA A 28 -6.34 -51.51 2.14
C ALA A 28 -5.64 -51.51 3.51
N GLY A 29 -6.31 -51.09 4.58
CA GLY A 29 -5.81 -51.13 5.96
C GLY A 29 -5.21 -49.83 6.49
N GLU A 30 -5.29 -48.71 5.75
CA GLU A 30 -4.86 -47.41 6.26
C GLU A 30 -5.87 -46.83 7.26
N SER A 31 -5.37 -46.10 8.26
CA SER A 31 -6.24 -45.31 9.13
C SER A 31 -6.85 -44.16 8.33
N VAL A 32 -8.12 -43.84 8.58
CA VAL A 32 -8.85 -42.72 7.94
C VAL A 32 -8.06 -41.41 8.02
N ARG A 33 -7.35 -41.20 9.12
CA ARG A 33 -6.57 -39.98 9.39
C ARG A 33 -5.30 -39.92 8.53
N ASP A 34 -4.68 -41.06 8.26
CA ASP A 34 -3.48 -41.15 7.42
C ASP A 34 -3.84 -41.11 5.94
N ALA A 35 -4.93 -41.78 5.53
CA ALA A 35 -5.47 -41.68 4.17
C ALA A 35 -5.82 -40.22 3.82
N LEU A 36 -6.49 -39.49 4.73
CA LEU A 36 -6.80 -38.07 4.55
C LEU A 36 -5.53 -37.21 4.49
N ARG A 37 -4.54 -37.47 5.35
CA ARG A 37 -3.27 -36.73 5.38
C ARG A 37 -2.46 -36.94 4.10
N SER A 38 -2.39 -38.16 3.58
CA SER A 38 -1.72 -38.48 2.33
C SER A 38 -2.45 -37.86 1.14
N LEU A 39 -3.78 -37.92 1.10
CA LEU A 39 -4.60 -37.29 0.07
C LEU A 39 -4.41 -35.77 0.03
N LEU A 40 -4.35 -35.10 1.18
CA LEU A 40 -4.08 -33.66 1.27
C LEU A 40 -2.65 -33.30 0.84
N ARG A 41 -1.67 -34.17 1.12
CA ARG A 41 -0.25 -33.96 0.82
C ARG A 41 0.10 -34.19 -0.65
N GLU A 42 -0.38 -35.29 -1.21
CA GLU A 42 -0.04 -35.77 -2.57
C GLU A 42 -1.08 -35.34 -3.61
N GLY A 43 -2.32 -35.10 -3.19
CA GLY A 43 -3.44 -34.82 -4.09
C GLY A 43 -4.12 -36.11 -4.56
N SER A 44 -5.41 -36.02 -4.87
CA SER A 44 -6.15 -37.12 -5.51
C SER A 44 -5.84 -37.14 -7.00
N THR A 45 -6.10 -38.28 -7.66
CA THR A 45 -5.89 -38.42 -9.10
C THR A 45 -6.63 -37.31 -9.86
N GLY A 46 -5.88 -36.42 -10.54
CA GLY A 46 -6.44 -35.24 -11.26
C GLY A 46 -6.51 -33.93 -10.46
N ARG A 47 -6.09 -33.88 -9.19
CA ARG A 47 -5.99 -32.65 -8.38
C ARG A 47 -4.57 -32.46 -7.83
N ARG A 48 -4.12 -31.20 -7.78
CA ARG A 48 -2.81 -30.84 -7.23
C ARG A 48 -2.85 -30.91 -5.69
N GLY A 49 -1.91 -31.62 -5.07
CA GLY A 49 -1.78 -31.67 -3.62
C GLY A 49 -1.40 -30.31 -3.01
N LEU A 50 -1.70 -30.11 -1.72
CA LEU A 50 -1.40 -28.86 -1.00
C LEU A 50 0.09 -28.51 -1.03
N SER A 51 0.97 -29.52 -1.08
CA SER A 51 2.41 -29.33 -1.18
C SER A 51 2.86 -28.72 -2.51
N GLN A 52 2.17 -29.04 -3.61
CA GLN A 52 2.46 -28.50 -4.93
C GLN A 52 1.87 -27.09 -5.08
N LEU A 53 0.69 -26.84 -4.51
CA LEU A 53 0.11 -25.51 -4.41
C LEU A 53 0.97 -24.57 -3.56
N ALA A 54 1.49 -25.03 -2.43
CA ALA A 54 2.41 -24.27 -1.59
C ALA A 54 3.71 -23.93 -2.33
N ARG A 55 4.30 -24.89 -3.05
CA ARG A 55 5.48 -24.63 -3.89
C ARG A 55 5.21 -23.64 -5.01
N GLN A 56 4.05 -23.75 -5.67
CA GLN A 56 3.66 -22.83 -6.75
C GLN A 56 3.38 -21.41 -6.22
N ALA A 57 2.77 -21.31 -5.05
CA ALA A 57 2.55 -20.03 -4.35
C ALA A 57 3.89 -19.39 -3.94
N GLN A 58 4.82 -20.18 -3.39
CA GLN A 58 6.17 -19.73 -3.02
C GLN A 58 6.95 -19.21 -4.25
N GLN A 59 6.89 -19.93 -5.38
CA GLN A 59 7.54 -19.53 -6.62
C GLN A 59 6.95 -18.23 -7.19
N ARG A 60 5.62 -18.10 -7.22
CA ARG A 60 4.96 -16.85 -7.63
C ARG A 60 5.32 -15.69 -6.70
N HIS A 61 5.36 -15.93 -5.40
CA HIS A 61 5.75 -14.92 -4.41
C HIS A 61 7.20 -14.46 -4.59
N GLN A 62 8.12 -15.37 -4.92
CA GLN A 62 9.51 -15.02 -5.25
C GLN A 62 9.64 -14.25 -6.58
N GLN A 63 8.86 -14.61 -7.60
CA GLN A 63 8.85 -13.89 -8.88
C GLN A 63 8.37 -12.46 -8.72
N LEU A 64 7.27 -12.25 -7.98
CA LEU A 64 6.72 -10.92 -7.68
C LEU A 64 7.66 -10.06 -6.82
N ARG A 65 8.45 -10.69 -5.94
CA ARG A 65 9.50 -10.01 -5.16
C ARG A 65 10.71 -9.61 -6.00
N LYS A 66 11.18 -10.49 -6.90
CA LYS A 66 12.28 -10.18 -7.84
C LYS A 66 11.92 -9.09 -8.84
N SER A 67 10.63 -8.91 -9.12
CA SER A 67 10.09 -7.85 -9.97
C SER A 67 9.37 -6.77 -9.17
N GLY A 68 9.72 -6.59 -7.89
CA GLY A 68 9.08 -5.57 -7.05
C GLY A 68 9.09 -4.24 -7.80
N SER A 69 7.92 -3.64 -8.03
CA SER A 69 7.78 -2.49 -8.93
C SER A 69 8.68 -1.31 -8.55
N MET A 70 9.14 -1.24 -7.30
CA MET A 70 10.10 -0.26 -6.80
C MET A 70 11.50 -0.40 -7.42
N ASP A 71 12.05 -1.60 -7.57
CA ASP A 71 13.42 -1.75 -8.10
C ASP A 71 13.47 -1.38 -9.59
N GLY A 72 12.42 -1.73 -10.35
CA GLY A 72 12.28 -1.30 -11.74
C GLY A 72 12.07 0.20 -11.87
N LEU A 73 11.19 0.79 -11.06
CA LEU A 73 10.95 2.23 -11.07
C LEU A 73 12.21 3.03 -10.69
N LEU A 74 12.92 2.62 -9.65
CA LEU A 74 14.14 3.30 -9.23
C LEU A 74 15.26 3.16 -10.26
N SER A 75 15.35 2.03 -10.95
CA SER A 75 16.26 1.86 -12.08
C SER A 75 15.92 2.82 -13.22
N ASP A 76 14.65 2.88 -13.62
CA ASP A 76 14.17 3.77 -14.66
C ASP A 76 14.40 5.25 -14.30
N LEU A 77 14.12 5.63 -13.05
CA LEU A 77 14.35 7.00 -12.54
C LEU A 77 15.84 7.33 -12.52
N ARG A 78 16.71 6.38 -12.17
CA ARG A 78 18.16 6.57 -12.22
C ARG A 78 18.64 6.86 -13.65
N GLU A 79 18.14 6.12 -14.63
CA GLU A 79 18.48 6.32 -16.05
C GLU A 79 17.98 7.68 -16.58
N MET A 80 16.75 8.07 -16.22
CA MET A 80 16.21 9.38 -16.59
C MET A 80 17.00 10.51 -15.92
N LEU A 81 17.41 10.35 -14.67
CA LEU A 81 18.22 11.33 -13.95
C LEU A 81 19.60 11.48 -14.58
N SER A 82 20.28 10.38 -14.89
CA SER A 82 21.58 10.44 -15.56
C SER A 82 21.49 11.12 -16.92
N SER A 83 20.43 10.82 -17.70
CA SER A 83 20.19 11.51 -18.98
C SER A 83 19.99 13.02 -18.81
N ALA A 84 19.21 13.44 -17.83
CA ALA A 84 18.96 14.87 -17.57
C ALA A 84 20.25 15.59 -17.15
N LEU A 85 21.06 14.97 -16.28
CA LEU A 85 22.35 15.53 -15.85
C LEU A 85 23.33 15.66 -17.02
N ASP A 86 23.36 14.68 -17.92
CA ASP A 86 24.21 14.76 -19.12
C ASP A 86 23.79 15.88 -20.06
N ASP A 87 22.48 16.08 -20.26
CA ASP A 87 21.94 17.16 -21.09
C ASP A 87 22.23 18.54 -20.47
N GLU A 88 22.10 18.66 -19.15
CA GLU A 88 22.45 19.89 -18.43
C GLU A 88 23.95 20.19 -18.51
N ARG A 89 24.82 19.19 -18.30
CA ARG A 89 26.28 19.35 -18.47
C ARG A 89 26.64 19.79 -19.89
N ARG A 90 25.97 19.27 -20.92
CA ARG A 90 26.17 19.71 -22.32
C ARG A 90 25.77 21.17 -22.52
N ALA A 91 24.71 21.64 -21.87
CA ALA A 91 24.26 23.03 -21.95
C ALA A 91 25.15 24.00 -21.15
N LEU A 92 25.77 23.53 -20.06
CA LEU A 92 26.73 24.29 -19.24
C LEU A 92 28.13 24.34 -19.87
N PHE A 93 28.55 23.29 -20.57
CA PHE A 93 29.88 23.18 -21.17
C PHE A 93 30.33 24.41 -22.00
N PRO A 94 29.50 24.99 -22.90
CA PRO A 94 29.91 26.16 -23.68
C PRO A 94 29.93 27.48 -22.88
N ASP A 95 29.44 27.53 -21.64
CA ASP A 95 29.43 28.74 -20.81
C ASP A 95 30.68 28.85 -19.92
N PRO A 96 31.48 29.92 -20.06
CA PRO A 96 32.64 30.17 -19.20
C PRO A 96 32.30 30.90 -17.89
N SER A 97 31.03 31.22 -17.60
CA SER A 97 30.64 31.95 -16.39
C SER A 97 30.91 31.18 -15.09
N ASP A 98 31.17 31.92 -14.01
CA ASP A 98 31.34 31.34 -12.67
C ASP A 98 30.07 30.60 -12.20
N ASP A 99 28.89 31.09 -12.59
CA ASP A 99 27.61 30.44 -12.33
C ASP A 99 27.54 29.06 -12.98
N ALA A 100 28.03 28.91 -14.20
CA ALA A 100 28.08 27.62 -14.89
C ALA A 100 29.05 26.65 -14.21
N ARG A 101 30.21 27.14 -13.72
CA ARG A 101 31.16 26.30 -12.97
C ARG A 101 30.63 25.87 -11.61
N PHE A 102 29.90 26.76 -10.93
CA PHE A 102 29.23 26.43 -9.67
C PHE A 102 28.13 25.38 -9.88
N ALA A 103 27.32 25.54 -10.93
CA ALA A 103 26.31 24.57 -11.30
C ALA A 103 26.92 23.19 -11.57
N GLU A 104 27.98 23.09 -12.39
CA GLU A 104 28.68 21.82 -12.63
C GLU A 104 29.18 21.17 -11.32
N ALA A 105 29.80 21.94 -10.42
CA ALA A 105 30.28 21.43 -9.15
C ALA A 105 29.12 20.94 -8.24
N MET A 106 27.97 21.60 -8.27
CA MET A 106 26.77 21.16 -7.56
C MET A 106 26.25 19.85 -8.13
N LEU A 107 26.18 19.72 -9.46
CA LEU A 107 25.73 18.48 -10.12
C LEU A 107 26.66 17.30 -9.84
N ASP A 108 27.95 17.53 -9.69
CA ASP A 108 28.95 16.50 -9.37
C ASP A 108 28.95 16.12 -7.88
N ALA A 109 28.44 16.99 -7.00
CA ALA A 109 28.29 16.74 -5.57
C ALA A 109 26.98 16.03 -5.20
N LEU A 110 26.13 15.74 -6.19
CA LEU A 110 24.84 15.10 -5.96
C LEU A 110 24.99 13.71 -5.32
N PRO A 111 24.11 13.33 -4.38
CA PRO A 111 24.08 11.99 -3.81
C PRO A 111 23.81 10.89 -4.85
N ASP A 112 24.40 9.70 -4.65
CA ASP A 112 24.11 8.50 -5.48
C ASP A 112 22.66 7.98 -5.33
N ASP A 113 21.96 8.45 -4.29
CA ASP A 113 20.56 8.12 -4.01
C ASP A 113 19.61 9.01 -4.82
N VAL A 114 18.85 8.39 -5.73
CA VAL A 114 17.95 9.09 -6.67
C VAL A 114 16.90 9.95 -5.95
N PRO A 115 16.18 9.47 -4.91
CA PRO A 115 15.26 10.30 -4.15
C PRO A 115 15.90 11.56 -3.56
N ARG A 116 17.09 11.43 -2.95
CA ARG A 116 17.79 12.58 -2.36
C ARG A 116 18.31 13.55 -3.42
N ALA A 117 18.90 13.05 -4.50
CA ALA A 117 19.34 13.89 -5.62
C ALA A 117 18.17 14.67 -6.24
N MET A 118 16.99 14.04 -6.37
CA MET A 118 15.80 14.74 -6.87
C MET A 118 15.31 15.84 -5.92
N GLN A 119 15.39 15.65 -4.61
CA GLN A 119 15.03 16.68 -3.63
C GLN A 119 15.94 17.90 -3.78
N GLU A 120 17.25 17.70 -3.92
CA GLU A 120 18.23 18.78 -4.10
C GLU A 120 18.05 19.50 -5.45
N LEU A 121 17.58 18.78 -6.48
CA LEU A 121 17.34 19.33 -7.82
C LEU A 121 15.95 19.93 -8.03
N THR A 122 15.06 19.89 -7.03
CA THR A 122 13.67 20.37 -7.17
C THR A 122 13.62 21.86 -7.52
N ASP A 123 14.47 22.66 -6.88
CA ASP A 123 14.57 24.11 -7.11
C ASP A 123 15.73 24.49 -8.04
N TYR A 124 16.38 23.51 -8.67
CA TYR A 124 17.54 23.75 -9.51
C TYR A 124 17.14 24.45 -10.83
N PRO A 125 17.80 25.57 -11.20
CA PRO A 125 17.46 26.33 -12.39
C PRO A 125 18.06 25.71 -13.66
N TRP A 126 17.43 24.64 -14.16
CA TRP A 126 17.83 23.95 -15.40
C TRP A 126 18.03 24.89 -16.58
N ARG A 127 19.20 24.81 -17.20
CA ARG A 127 19.56 25.59 -18.38
C ARG A 127 19.24 24.86 -19.68
N SER A 128 19.37 23.52 -19.69
CA SER A 128 18.91 22.69 -20.80
C SER A 128 17.38 22.53 -20.75
N PRO A 129 16.67 22.87 -21.84
CA PRO A 129 15.24 22.59 -21.92
C PRO A 129 14.94 21.08 -21.93
N GLU A 130 15.83 20.25 -22.50
CA GLU A 130 15.71 18.80 -22.52
C GLU A 130 15.87 18.19 -21.11
N ALA A 131 16.86 18.67 -20.36
CA ALA A 131 17.08 18.24 -18.98
C ALA A 131 15.89 18.61 -18.09
N ARG A 132 15.38 19.84 -18.24
CA ARG A 132 14.19 20.31 -17.52
C ARG A 132 12.97 19.46 -17.81
N GLU A 133 12.71 19.13 -19.08
CA GLU A 133 11.57 18.30 -19.46
C GLU A 133 11.71 16.86 -18.95
N THR A 134 12.91 16.30 -18.99
CA THR A 134 13.19 14.97 -18.43
C THR A 134 12.97 14.97 -16.92
N PHE A 135 13.43 16.00 -16.21
CA PHE A 135 13.17 16.17 -14.78
C PHE A 135 11.68 16.31 -14.46
N ARG A 136 10.92 17.04 -15.28
CA ARG A 136 9.46 17.15 -15.12
C ARG A 136 8.76 15.80 -15.31
N ARG A 137 9.14 15.04 -16.33
CA ARG A 137 8.60 13.69 -16.58
C ARG A 137 8.90 12.72 -15.43
N MET A 138 10.09 12.81 -14.83
CA MET A 138 10.43 12.03 -13.63
C MET A 138 9.52 12.37 -12.46
N GLN A 139 9.31 13.66 -12.17
CA GLN A 139 8.39 14.10 -11.11
C GLN A 139 6.95 13.64 -11.36
N GLU A 140 6.46 13.75 -12.60
CA GLU A 140 5.11 13.30 -12.97
C GLU A 140 4.94 11.79 -12.77
N ARG A 141 5.96 11.00 -13.13
CA ARG A 141 5.97 9.54 -12.96
C ARG A 141 6.01 9.17 -11.49
N LEU A 142 6.92 9.77 -10.72
CA LEU A 142 7.00 9.52 -9.27
C LEU A 142 5.69 9.91 -8.57
N ARG A 143 5.08 11.04 -8.91
CA ARG A 143 3.79 11.45 -8.35
C ARG A 143 2.69 10.43 -8.63
N ARG A 144 2.65 9.89 -9.85
CA ARG A 144 1.68 8.85 -10.23
C ARG A 144 1.92 7.56 -9.45
N ASP A 145 3.17 7.13 -9.36
CA ASP A 145 3.54 5.84 -8.77
C ASP A 145 3.50 5.87 -7.22
N VAL A 146 3.83 6.99 -6.58
CA VAL A 146 3.67 7.19 -5.12
C VAL A 146 2.19 7.13 -4.75
N ILE A 147 1.32 7.75 -5.55
CA ILE A 147 -0.13 7.64 -5.37
C ILE A 147 -0.55 6.17 -5.49
N ASP A 148 -0.15 5.47 -6.55
CA ASP A 148 -0.48 4.05 -6.75
C ASP A 148 0.05 3.15 -5.61
N GLN A 149 1.23 3.45 -5.05
CA GLN A 149 1.80 2.72 -3.92
C GLN A 149 1.11 3.05 -2.59
N GLN A 150 0.75 4.30 -2.35
CA GLN A 150 -0.08 4.70 -1.21
C GLN A 150 -1.45 4.03 -1.29
N PHE A 151 -2.05 3.93 -2.49
CA PHE A 151 -3.31 3.21 -2.71
C PHE A 151 -3.15 1.69 -2.56
N ALA A 152 -2.05 1.09 -2.98
CA ALA A 152 -1.76 -0.33 -2.75
C ALA A 152 -1.40 -0.64 -1.28
N GLY A 153 -0.81 0.33 -0.59
CA GLY A 153 -0.57 0.34 0.85
C GLY A 153 -1.89 0.43 1.60
N LEU A 154 -2.73 1.41 1.28
CA LEU A 154 -4.11 1.55 1.77
C LEU A 154 -4.94 0.31 1.46
N THR A 155 -4.86 -0.27 0.26
CA THR A 155 -5.59 -1.50 -0.07
C THR A 155 -5.09 -2.68 0.77
N ARG A 156 -3.79 -2.77 1.06
CA ARG A 156 -3.23 -3.79 1.97
C ARG A 156 -3.59 -3.53 3.43
N SER A 157 -3.54 -2.29 3.88
CA SER A 157 -4.00 -1.88 5.21
C SER A 157 -5.51 -2.06 5.38
N VAL A 158 -6.31 -1.86 4.33
CA VAL A 158 -7.76 -2.14 4.29
C VAL A 158 -8.02 -3.65 4.22
N GLN A 159 -7.14 -4.42 3.58
CA GLN A 159 -7.15 -5.90 3.63
C GLN A 159 -6.67 -6.43 4.99
N ASP A 160 -5.84 -5.70 5.74
CA ASP A 160 -5.48 -6.02 7.11
C ASP A 160 -6.54 -5.50 8.12
N MET A 161 -7.25 -4.40 7.80
CA MET A 161 -8.46 -3.91 8.48
C MET A 161 -9.72 -4.57 7.90
N SER A 162 -9.73 -5.90 7.91
CA SER A 162 -10.79 -6.74 7.32
C SER A 162 -12.02 -6.92 8.22
N ASP A 163 -12.39 -5.94 9.04
CA ASP A 163 -13.69 -5.98 9.70
C ASP A 163 -14.60 -4.85 9.17
N PRO A 164 -15.57 -5.17 8.31
CA PRO A 164 -16.62 -4.23 7.92
C PRO A 164 -17.32 -3.58 9.12
N ALA A 165 -17.37 -4.27 10.27
CA ALA A 165 -17.91 -3.72 11.50
C ALA A 165 -17.03 -2.60 12.08
N ALA A 166 -15.71 -2.75 12.03
CA ALA A 166 -14.77 -1.73 12.49
C ALA A 166 -14.81 -0.47 11.61
N GLN A 167 -14.99 -0.63 10.29
CA GLN A 167 -15.14 0.50 9.37
C GLN A 167 -16.45 1.26 9.60
N ALA A 168 -17.55 0.53 9.86
CA ALA A 168 -18.83 1.13 10.21
C ALA A 168 -18.75 1.89 11.55
N ALA A 169 -18.14 1.29 12.58
CA ALA A 169 -17.95 1.91 13.89
C ALA A 169 -17.11 3.20 13.81
N LEU A 170 -16.06 3.20 12.98
CA LEU A 170 -15.24 4.39 12.78
C LEU A 170 -16.01 5.52 12.06
N ALA A 171 -16.82 5.17 11.05
CA ALA A 171 -17.63 6.15 10.34
C ALA A 171 -18.73 6.75 11.24
N GLU A 172 -19.34 5.95 12.10
CA GLU A 172 -20.31 6.37 13.10
C GLU A 172 -19.68 7.32 14.13
N MET A 173 -18.50 6.96 14.67
CA MET A 173 -17.74 7.81 15.61
C MET A 173 -17.40 9.18 14.99
N MET A 174 -16.96 9.21 13.74
CA MET A 174 -16.66 10.47 13.04
C MET A 174 -17.90 11.32 12.78
N SER A 175 -19.07 10.71 12.56
CA SER A 175 -20.33 11.44 12.43
C SER A 175 -20.72 12.07 13.77
N ASP A 176 -20.74 11.26 14.83
CA ASP A 176 -21.10 11.72 16.18
C ASP A 176 -20.16 12.82 16.69
N LEU A 177 -18.86 12.72 16.35
CA LEU A 177 -17.88 13.74 16.69
C LEU A 177 -18.15 15.07 15.97
N ASN A 178 -18.49 15.03 14.67
CA ASN A 178 -18.82 16.26 13.94
C ASN A 178 -20.07 16.92 14.51
N ASP A 179 -21.10 16.13 14.83
CA ASP A 179 -22.34 16.63 15.44
C ASP A 179 -22.06 17.29 16.80
N LEU A 180 -21.19 16.68 17.63
CA LEU A 180 -20.78 17.23 18.92
C LEU A 180 -19.98 18.53 18.78
N LEU A 181 -19.04 18.59 17.82
CA LEU A 181 -18.23 19.78 17.56
C LEU A 181 -19.07 20.94 17.00
N ASP A 182 -20.03 20.65 16.13
CA ASP A 182 -20.95 21.66 15.61
C ASP A 182 -21.88 22.17 16.72
N ALA A 183 -22.42 21.29 17.56
CA ALA A 183 -23.18 21.69 18.75
C ALA A 183 -22.34 22.57 19.70
N HIS A 184 -21.05 22.26 19.88
CA HIS A 184 -20.15 23.05 20.71
C HIS A 184 -19.88 24.43 20.11
N ARG A 185 -19.61 24.53 18.80
CA ARG A 185 -19.44 25.82 18.09
C ARG A 185 -20.68 26.70 18.18
N GLU A 186 -21.85 26.09 18.20
CA GLU A 186 -23.14 26.77 18.33
C GLU A 186 -23.51 27.08 19.79
N GLY A 187 -22.67 26.71 20.76
CA GLY A 187 -22.89 26.91 22.18
C GLY A 187 -24.02 26.07 22.77
N ARG A 188 -24.37 24.96 22.12
CA ARG A 188 -25.46 24.05 22.49
C ARG A 188 -24.98 22.72 23.08
N ALA A 189 -23.70 22.36 22.92
CA ALA A 189 -23.16 21.15 23.52
C ALA A 189 -23.13 21.25 25.05
N THR A 190 -23.52 20.16 25.69
CA THR A 190 -23.48 19.99 27.15
C THR A 190 -22.48 18.91 27.55
N ASP A 191 -22.06 18.93 28.82
CA ASP A 191 -21.21 17.86 29.37
C ASP A 191 -21.91 16.49 29.35
N ASP A 192 -23.24 16.47 29.31
CA ASP A 192 -24.02 15.25 29.16
C ASP A 192 -23.87 14.67 27.74
N ASP A 193 -23.89 15.51 26.70
CA ASP A 193 -23.68 15.10 25.31
C ASP A 193 -22.26 14.51 25.11
N TYR A 194 -21.26 15.12 25.75
CA TYR A 194 -19.89 14.62 25.74
C TYR A 194 -19.77 13.26 26.45
N ARG A 195 -20.40 13.09 27.62
CA ARG A 195 -20.41 11.82 28.33
C ARG A 195 -21.09 10.71 27.53
N GLU A 196 -22.18 11.02 26.83
CA GLU A 196 -22.86 10.08 25.94
C GLU A 196 -21.98 9.68 24.74
N PHE A 197 -21.28 10.63 24.14
CA PHE A 197 -20.32 10.38 23.06
C PHE A 197 -19.19 9.44 23.51
N ILE A 198 -18.57 9.71 24.66
CA ILE A 198 -17.47 8.89 25.18
C ILE A 198 -17.96 7.49 25.58
N ASP A 199 -19.15 7.35 26.18
CA ASP A 199 -19.69 6.04 26.55
C ASP A 199 -19.96 5.17 25.32
N ARG A 200 -20.48 5.77 24.24
CA ARG A 200 -20.74 5.10 22.96
C ARG A 200 -19.45 4.67 22.24
N HIS A 201 -18.41 5.50 22.31
CA HIS A 201 -17.16 5.33 21.54
C HIS A 201 -15.94 5.01 22.42
N ARG A 202 -16.16 4.44 23.61
CA ARG A 202 -15.12 4.13 24.62
C ARG A 202 -13.92 3.34 24.11
N ASP A 203 -14.15 2.50 23.09
CA ASP A 203 -13.10 1.65 22.52
C ASP A 203 -12.04 2.47 21.75
N PHE A 204 -12.41 3.67 21.31
CA PHE A 204 -11.51 4.60 20.63
C PHE A 204 -10.81 5.59 21.58
N PHE A 205 -11.38 5.81 22.77
CA PHE A 205 -10.91 6.82 23.73
C PHE A 205 -10.69 6.21 25.13
N PRO A 206 -9.67 5.35 25.32
CA PRO A 206 -9.40 4.72 26.62
C PRO A 206 -8.95 5.70 27.70
N ASP A 207 -8.35 6.82 27.30
CA ASP A 207 -7.85 7.90 28.16
C ASP A 207 -8.58 9.22 27.86
N ALA A 208 -9.92 9.18 27.76
CA ALA A 208 -10.73 10.36 27.49
C ALA A 208 -10.68 11.38 28.65
N PRO A 209 -10.57 12.70 28.37
CA PRO A 209 -10.67 13.76 29.37
C PRO A 209 -12.02 13.80 30.09
N GLU A 210 -12.09 14.50 31.22
CA GLU A 210 -13.34 14.59 32.00
C GLU A 210 -14.34 15.57 31.37
N THR A 211 -13.85 16.51 30.56
CA THR A 211 -14.66 17.60 29.99
C THR A 211 -14.51 17.73 28.48
N LEU A 212 -15.55 18.26 27.83
CA LEU A 212 -15.57 18.51 26.39
C LEU A 212 -14.47 19.50 25.97
N ASP A 213 -14.22 20.53 26.78
CA ASP A 213 -13.22 21.55 26.49
C ASP A 213 -11.79 20.98 26.48
N GLU A 214 -11.46 20.12 27.46
CA GLU A 214 -10.17 19.43 27.51
C GLU A 214 -9.99 18.48 26.32
N PHE A 215 -11.06 17.78 25.94
CA PHE A 215 -11.06 16.91 24.77
C PHE A 215 -10.80 17.66 23.46
N ILE A 216 -11.41 18.83 23.29
CA ILE A 216 -11.17 19.68 22.12
C ILE A 216 -9.73 20.22 22.11
N ASP A 217 -9.19 20.60 23.28
CA ASP A 217 -7.81 21.08 23.40
C ASP A 217 -6.77 19.98 23.08
N ASP A 218 -7.00 18.75 23.55
CA ASP A 218 -6.15 17.60 23.23
C ASP A 218 -6.15 17.30 21.72
N MET A 219 -7.32 17.34 21.07
CA MET A 219 -7.41 17.15 19.61
C MET A 219 -6.70 18.27 18.83
N ALA A 220 -6.81 19.53 19.29
CA ALA A 220 -6.15 20.66 18.66
C ALA A 220 -4.62 20.54 18.75
N ARG A 221 -4.10 20.06 19.89
CA ARG A 221 -2.66 19.79 20.09
C ARG A 221 -2.13 18.67 19.20
N GLN A 222 -2.94 17.64 18.93
CA GLN A 222 -2.53 16.51 18.10
C GLN A 222 -2.59 16.81 16.59
N SER A 223 -3.37 17.82 16.19
CA SER A 223 -3.56 18.21 14.78
C SER A 223 -2.62 19.33 14.32
N ALA A 224 -1.77 19.88 15.21
CA ALA A 224 -0.81 20.95 14.97
C ALA A 224 0.63 20.41 14.84
#